data_AF-A0A965EUN0-F1
#
_entry.id   AF-A0A965EUN0-F1
#
_cell.length_a   1.000
_cell.length_b   1.000
_cell.length_c   1.000
_cell.angle_alpha   90.00
_cell.angle_beta   90.00
_cell.angle_gamma   90.00
#
_symmetry.space_group_name_H-M   'P 1'
#
loop_
_entity.id
_entity.type
_entity.pdbx_description
1 polymer ?
#
loop_
_entity_poly.entity_id
_entity_poly.type
_entity_poly.pdbx_seq_one_letter_code
_entity_poly.pdbx_strand_id
1 'polypeptide(L)'
;ATGIHAAVVSMPCWELFDQQSTDAQAKVLGTAPRIAIEAAMEFGWGKWLRRKDAFIGMTGFGASARSEVLYDHFGITVQAIVDKAKLLLS
;
A
#
# COMPACT_ATOMS: atom_id res chain seq x y z
N ALA A 1 9.02 19.80 -1.29
CA ALA A 1 9.13 18.36 -1.64
C ALA A 1 10.47 17.84 -1.14
N THR A 2 10.54 16.61 -0.62
CA THR A 2 11.76 16.01 -0.03
C THR A 2 12.69 15.34 -1.06
N GLY A 3 12.43 15.47 -2.36
CA GLY A 3 13.22 14.85 -3.42
C GLY A 3 12.97 13.35 -3.65
N ILE A 4 11.96 12.78 -2.99
CA ILE A 4 11.58 11.37 -3.19
C ILE A 4 10.76 11.23 -4.48
N HIS A 5 11.22 10.38 -5.39
CA HIS A 5 10.46 9.97 -6.57
C HIS A 5 9.56 8.79 -6.21
N ALA A 6 8.25 8.97 -6.34
CA ALA A 6 7.25 7.94 -6.06
C ALA A 6 6.44 7.62 -7.32
N ALA A 7 6.20 6.34 -7.56
CA ALA A 7 5.23 5.86 -8.54
C ALA A 7 3.94 5.46 -7.81
N VAL A 8 2.79 5.83 -8.37
CA VAL A 8 1.47 5.41 -7.85
C VAL A 8 0.90 4.38 -8.80
N VAL A 9 0.60 3.19 -8.27
CA VAL A 9 0.01 2.09 -9.02
C VAL A 9 -1.41 1.86 -8.49
N SER A 10 -2.40 2.00 -9.35
CA SER A 10 -3.78 1.58 -9.06
C SER A 10 -3.94 0.11 -9.45
N MET A 11 -4.44 -0.72 -8.54
CA MET A 11 -4.63 -2.17 -8.73
C MET A 11 -6.11 -2.56 -8.53
N PRO A 12 -7.03 -2.17 -9.43
CA PRO A 12 -8.47 -2.37 -9.24
C PRO A 12 -8.95 -3.82 -9.36
N CYS A 13 -8.16 -4.71 -9.96
CA CYS A 13 -8.47 -6.14 -10.07
C CYS A 13 -7.17 -6.95 -10.07
N TRP A 14 -6.97 -7.77 -9.04
CA TRP A 14 -5.77 -8.58 -8.90
C TRP A 14 -5.77 -9.74 -9.88
N GLU A 15 -6.92 -10.33 -10.17
CA GLU A 15 -7.05 -11.49 -11.06
C GLU A 15 -6.63 -11.14 -12.48
N LEU A 16 -7.06 -9.98 -12.99
CA LEU A 16 -6.67 -9.51 -14.32
C LEU A 16 -5.19 -9.10 -14.37
N PHE A 17 -4.66 -8.53 -13.28
CA PHE A 17 -3.24 -8.21 -13.19
C PHE A 17 -2.37 -9.47 -13.12
N ASP A 18 -2.84 -10.51 -12.44
CA ASP A 18 -2.16 -11.79 -12.30
C ASP A 18 -2.08 -12.58 -13.61
N GLN A 19 -3.05 -12.38 -14.52
CA GLN A 19 -3.03 -12.95 -15.86
C GLN A 19 -2.00 -12.30 -16.79
N GLN A 20 -1.44 -11.14 -16.42
CA GLN A 20 -0.40 -10.49 -17.22
C GLN A 20 0.91 -11.26 -17.14
N SER A 21 1.78 -11.11 -18.13
CA SER A 21 3.11 -11.71 -18.09
C SER A 21 3.94 -11.15 -16.94
N THR A 22 4.89 -11.94 -16.43
CA THR A 22 5.82 -11.52 -15.38
C THR A 22 6.55 -10.22 -15.73
N ASP A 23 6.94 -10.04 -16.99
CA ASP A 23 7.59 -8.82 -17.46
C ASP A 23 6.67 -7.60 -17.40
N ALA A 24 5.39 -7.75 -17.76
CA ALA A 24 4.40 -6.67 -17.67
C ALA A 24 4.14 -6.30 -16.21
N GLN A 25 3.98 -7.30 -15.32
CA GLN A 25 3.83 -7.08 -13.88
C GLN A 25 5.06 -6.37 -13.30
N ALA A 26 6.27 -6.80 -13.67
CA ALA A 26 7.52 -6.22 -13.19
C ALA A 26 7.69 -4.76 -13.65
N LYS A 27 7.27 -4.41 -14.87
CA LYS A 27 7.28 -3.02 -15.37
C LYS A 27 6.37 -2.11 -14.55
N VAL A 28 5.21 -2.59 -14.11
CA VAL A 28 4.27 -1.81 -13.29
C VAL A 28 4.73 -1.72 -11.84
N LEU A 29 5.12 -2.84 -11.23
CA LEU A 29 5.47 -2.90 -9.81
C LEU A 29 6.87 -2.33 -9.51
N GLY A 30 7.75 -2.27 -10.52
CA GLY A 30 9.11 -1.76 -10.39
C GLY A 30 9.94 -2.47 -9.32
N THR A 31 11.07 -1.85 -8.96
CA THR A 31 12.04 -2.38 -8.00
C THR A 31 12.08 -1.63 -6.68
N ALA A 32 11.59 -0.38 -6.62
CA ALA A 32 11.55 0.45 -5.42
C ALA A 32 10.75 -0.21 -4.28
N PRO A 33 11.02 0.10 -3.00
CA PRO A 33 10.17 -0.33 -1.89
C PRO A 33 8.70 0.04 -2.10
N ARG A 34 7.79 -0.84 -1.68
CA ARG A 34 6.35 -0.70 -1.94
C ARG A 34 5.60 -0.43 -0.63
N ILE A 35 4.54 0.35 -0.74
CA ILE A 35 3.55 0.53 0.31
C ILE A 35 2.19 0.24 -0.32
N ALA A 36 1.54 -0.85 0.07
CA ALA A 36 0.14 -1.07 -0.27
C ALA A 36 -0.75 -0.30 0.72
N ILE A 37 -1.79 0.34 0.21
CA ILE A 37 -2.67 1.21 0.99
C ILE A 37 -4.11 0.82 0.66
N GLU A 38 -4.82 0.26 1.63
CA GLU A 38 -6.21 -0.19 1.45
C GLU A 38 -6.96 -0.19 2.78
N ALA A 39 -8.20 0.31 2.80
CA ALA A 39 -9.08 0.26 3.98
C ALA A 39 -9.69 -1.14 4.17
N ALA A 40 -8.82 -2.14 4.25
CA ALA A 40 -9.11 -3.55 4.48
C ALA A 40 -7.93 -4.20 5.23
N MET A 41 -8.00 -5.52 5.46
CA MET A 41 -6.89 -6.26 6.07
C MET A 41 -5.72 -6.45 5.10
N GLU A 42 -4.51 -6.60 5.65
CA GLU A 42 -3.30 -6.92 4.88
C GLU A 42 -3.39 -8.27 4.13
N PHE A 43 -4.25 -9.17 4.59
CA PHE A 43 -4.33 -10.53 4.08
C PHE A 43 -4.46 -10.56 2.55
N GLY A 44 -3.52 -11.25 1.89
CA GLY A 44 -3.42 -11.36 0.44
C GLY A 44 -2.38 -10.41 -0.19
N TRP A 45 -2.09 -9.25 0.41
CA TRP A 45 -1.12 -8.28 -0.13
C TRP A 45 0.30 -8.82 -0.21
N GLY A 46 0.64 -9.85 0.58
CA GLY A 46 1.91 -10.58 0.49
C GLY A 46 2.20 -11.20 -0.89
N LYS A 47 1.20 -11.30 -1.79
CA LYS A 47 1.42 -11.67 -3.20
C LYS A 47 2.19 -10.59 -3.97
N TRP A 48 1.96 -9.31 -3.65
CA TRP A 48 2.51 -8.15 -4.35
C TRP A 48 3.59 -7.42 -3.56
N LEU A 49 3.61 -7.62 -2.24
CA LEU A 49 4.59 -7.06 -1.31
C LEU A 49 5.71 -8.07 -1.01
N ARG A 50 6.94 -7.58 -0.89
CA ARG A 50 8.11 -8.34 -0.45
C ARG A 50 8.30 -8.17 1.05
N ARG A 51 9.16 -8.99 1.67
CA ARG A 51 9.43 -8.96 3.13
C ARG A 51 9.80 -7.59 3.72
N LYS A 52 10.38 -6.69 2.91
CA LYS A 52 10.78 -5.35 3.34
C LYS A 52 9.78 -4.26 2.94
N ASP A 53 8.73 -4.61 2.20
CA ASP A 53 7.69 -3.65 1.83
C ASP A 53 6.73 -3.45 3.01
N ALA A 54 5.79 -2.51 2.88
CA ALA A 54 4.85 -2.17 3.94
C ALA A 54 3.39 -2.22 3.48
N PHE A 55 2.49 -2.34 4.45
CA PHE A 55 1.06 -2.22 4.29
C PHE A 55 0.51 -1.13 5.23
N ILE A 56 -0.47 -0.37 4.76
CA ILE A 56 -1.26 0.58 5.54
C ILE A 56 -2.73 0.27 5.29
N GLY A 57 -3.43 -0.12 6.35
CA GLY A 57 -4.83 -0.51 6.28
C GLY A 57 -5.38 -0.87 7.65
N MET A 58 -6.45 -1.66 7.67
CA MET A 58 -7.14 -2.02 8.91
C MET A 58 -6.44 -3.18 9.62
N THR A 59 -6.28 -3.08 10.94
CA THR A 59 -5.70 -4.11 11.82
C THR A 59 -6.74 -4.92 12.59
N GLY A 60 -8.03 -4.66 12.37
CA GLY A 60 -9.14 -5.31 13.06
C GLY A 60 -10.49 -4.92 12.48
N PHE A 61 -11.56 -5.27 13.17
CA PHE A 61 -12.92 -4.86 12.80
C PHE A 61 -13.08 -3.34 12.82
N GLY A 62 -14.07 -2.85 12.07
CA GLY A 62 -14.48 -1.45 12.09
C GLY A 62 -15.03 -1.00 13.44
N ALA A 63 -15.35 0.29 13.54
CA ALA A 63 -16.00 0.88 14.69
C ALA A 63 -17.10 1.86 14.26
N SER A 64 -17.98 2.23 15.18
CA SER A 64 -19.02 3.23 14.94
C SER A 64 -18.46 4.63 15.15
N ALA A 65 -18.10 5.30 14.07
CA ALA A 65 -17.71 6.71 14.04
C ALA A 65 -17.83 7.26 12.62
N ARG A 66 -17.60 8.56 12.46
CA ARG A 66 -17.46 9.15 11.12
C ARG A 66 -16.19 8.61 10.44
N SER A 67 -16.21 8.56 9.11
CA SER A 67 -15.08 8.03 8.33
C SER A 67 -13.77 8.73 8.65
N GLU A 68 -13.75 10.05 8.82
CA GLU A 68 -12.51 10.79 9.08
C GLU A 68 -11.84 10.29 10.39
N VAL A 69 -12.65 10.07 11.43
CA VAL A 69 -12.20 9.50 12.71
C VAL A 69 -11.70 8.07 12.55
N LEU A 70 -12.35 7.27 11.70
CA LEU A 70 -11.94 5.88 11.45
C LEU A 70 -10.62 5.81 10.67
N TYR A 71 -10.41 6.66 9.67
CA TYR A 71 -9.15 6.71 8.92
C TYR A 71 -7.97 7.08 9.84
N ASP A 72 -8.17 8.06 10.73
CA ASP A 72 -7.18 8.40 11.75
C ASP A 72 -6.95 7.24 12.74
N HIS A 73 -8.03 6.61 13.22
CA HIS A 73 -7.96 5.48 14.15
C HIS A 73 -7.17 4.29 13.58
N PHE A 74 -7.38 3.95 12.30
CA PHE A 74 -6.65 2.88 11.61
C PHE A 74 -5.29 3.33 11.05
N GLY A 75 -4.92 4.62 11.20
CA GLY A 75 -3.66 5.15 10.69
C GLY A 75 -3.58 5.19 9.16
N ILE A 76 -4.71 5.18 8.46
CA ILE A 76 -4.79 5.28 6.99
C ILE A 76 -4.74 6.77 6.62
N THR A 77 -3.57 7.38 6.84
CA THR A 77 -3.41 8.83 6.67
C THR A 77 -2.24 9.17 5.76
N VAL A 78 -2.29 10.36 5.16
CA VAL A 78 -1.20 10.90 4.35
C VAL A 78 0.12 10.90 5.14
N GLN A 79 0.06 11.30 6.42
CA GLN A 79 1.25 11.36 7.26
C GLN A 79 1.86 9.98 7.49
N ALA A 80 1.04 8.96 7.77
CA ALA A 80 1.51 7.58 7.93
C ALA A 80 2.18 7.04 6.66
N ILE A 81 1.62 7.35 5.48
CA ILE A 81 2.20 6.97 4.18
C ILE A 81 3.57 7.62 3.99
N VAL A 82 3.68 8.93 4.25
CA VAL A 82 4.94 9.67 4.11
C VAL A 82 6.01 9.16 5.07
N ASP A 83 5.68 8.92 6.33
CA ASP A 83 6.63 8.44 7.33
C ASP A 83 7.10 7.02 7.04
N LYS A 84 6.18 6.16 6.56
CA LYS A 84 6.55 4.82 6.11
C LYS A 84 7.47 4.86 4.90
N ALA A 85 7.20 5.74 3.92
CA ALA A 85 8.04 5.90 2.74
C ALA A 85 9.46 6.35 3.11
N LYS A 86 9.60 7.30 4.04
CA LYS A 86 10.92 7.73 4.55
C LYS A 86 11.66 6.60 5.24
N LEU A 87 10.98 5.83 6.09
CA LEU A 87 11.56 4.70 6.81
C LEU A 87 12.05 3.59 5.87
N LEU A 88 11.35 3.34 4.77
CA LEU A 88 11.75 2.31 3.79
C LEU A 88 12.96 2.71 2.93
N LEU A 89 13.31 4.00 2.91
CA LEU A 89 14.41 4.55 2.10
C LEU A 89 15.66 4.87 2.93
N SER A 90 15.59 4.78 4.26
CA SER A 90 16.75 4.87 5.17
C SER A 90 17.45 3.53 5.31
#